data_AF-L9W2F2-F1
#
_entry.id   AF-L9W2F2-F1
#
_cell.length_a   1.000
_cell.length_b   1.000
_cell.length_c   1.000
_cell.angle_alpha   90.00
_cell.angle_beta   90.00
_cell.angle_gamma   90.00
#
_symmetry.space_group_name_H-M   'P 1'
#
loop_
_entity.id
_entity.type
_entity.pdbx_description
1 polymer ?
#
loop_
_entity_poly.entity_id
_entity_poly.type
_entity_poly.pdbx_seq_one_letter_code
_entity_poly.pdbx_strand_id
1 'polypeptide(L)'
;MGSETGKNRYSLTEIFAIKFVLADILIIAVLLLAGPWFALAITALLVVSVFLVWYLTQRVDRVDSDTETAASSRTAAERDPVTKLQERYAAGDLSDAEFEAKLERLIDANERADAAGVETAALDLERAE
;
A
#
# COMPACT_ATOMS: atom_id res chain seq x y z
N MET A 1 -9.54 -33.63 36.43
CA MET A 1 -8.93 -33.34 35.11
C MET A 1 -9.47 -32.00 34.66
N GLY A 2 -8.65 -30.96 34.77
CA GLY A 2 -9.01 -29.60 34.38
C GLY A 2 -8.82 -29.43 32.87
N SER A 3 -9.90 -29.16 32.15
CA SER A 3 -9.82 -28.68 30.78
C SER A 3 -9.46 -27.21 30.83
N GLU A 4 -8.22 -26.94 30.45
CA GLU A 4 -7.67 -25.60 30.25
C GLU A 4 -8.56 -24.80 29.30
N THR A 5 -9.08 -23.70 29.83
CA THR A 5 -9.86 -22.70 29.11
C THR A 5 -8.96 -22.13 28.02
N GLY A 6 -9.27 -22.48 26.76
CA GLY A 6 -8.57 -22.00 25.58
C GLY A 6 -8.52 -20.47 25.61
N LYS A 7 -7.31 -19.94 25.83
CA LYS A 7 -7.00 -18.52 25.76
C LYS A 7 -7.29 -18.06 24.34
N ASN A 8 -8.40 -17.33 24.15
CA ASN A 8 -8.75 -16.67 22.90
C ASN A 8 -7.54 -15.85 22.42
N ARG A 9 -6.85 -16.35 21.39
CA ARG A 9 -5.79 -15.61 20.72
C ARG A 9 -6.49 -14.56 19.86
N TYR A 10 -6.79 -13.41 20.46
CA TYR A 10 -7.29 -12.26 19.73
C TYR A 10 -6.32 -11.96 18.59
N SER A 11 -6.83 -11.95 17.36
CA SER A 11 -6.04 -11.59 16.20
C SER A 11 -5.60 -10.13 16.32
N LEU A 12 -4.41 -9.77 15.81
CA LEU A 12 -3.91 -8.40 15.85
C LEU A 12 -4.96 -7.42 15.26
N THR A 13 -5.59 -7.83 14.16
CA THR A 13 -6.69 -7.11 13.49
C THR A 13 -7.91 -6.92 14.38
N GLU A 14 -8.23 -7.91 15.22
CA GLU A 14 -9.35 -7.85 16.15
C GLU A 14 -9.06 -6.88 17.30
N ILE A 15 -7.83 -6.85 17.79
CA ILE A 15 -7.38 -5.86 18.77
C ILE A 15 -7.44 -4.44 18.17
N PHE A 16 -7.01 -4.26 16.93
CA PHE A 16 -7.13 -2.98 16.22
C PHE A 16 -8.59 -2.57 16.02
N ALA A 17 -9.44 -3.49 15.57
CA ALA A 17 -10.87 -3.23 15.37
C ALA A 17 -11.56 -2.86 16.70
N ILE A 18 -11.29 -3.60 17.78
CA ILE A 18 -11.83 -3.32 19.11
C ILE A 18 -11.38 -1.93 19.60
N LYS A 19 -10.10 -1.58 19.45
CA LYS A 19 -9.58 -0.26 19.85
C LYS A 19 -10.20 0.87 19.03
N PHE A 20 -10.43 0.65 17.73
CA PHE A 20 -11.05 1.63 16.85
C PHE A 20 -12.51 1.89 17.24
N VAL A 21 -13.30 0.81 17.41
CA VAL A 21 -14.70 0.89 17.86
C VAL A 21 -14.79 1.56 19.24
N LEU A 22 -13.88 1.25 20.15
CA LEU A 22 -13.87 1.84 21.49
C LEU A 22 -13.51 3.33 21.47
N ALA A 23 -12.59 3.74 20.59
CA ALA A 23 -12.27 5.15 20.38
C ALA A 23 -13.48 5.92 19.81
N ASP A 24 -14.17 5.36 18.82
CA ASP A 24 -15.37 5.97 18.24
C ASP A 24 -16.49 6.13 19.28
N ILE A 25 -16.73 5.11 20.10
CA ILE A 25 -17.71 5.17 21.19
C ILE A 25 -17.35 6.26 22.20
N LEU A 26 -16.07 6.37 22.57
CA LEU A 26 -15.60 7.39 23.52
C LEU A 26 -15.77 8.80 22.93
N ILE A 27 -15.41 8.98 21.66
CA ILE A 27 -15.62 10.25 20.93
C ILE A 27 -17.10 10.62 20.96
N ILE A 28 -17.99 9.70 20.56
CA ILE A 28 -19.43 9.92 20.56
C ILE A 28 -19.94 10.26 21.97
N ALA A 29 -19.49 9.56 23.01
CA ALA A 29 -19.88 9.81 24.39
C ALA A 29 -19.45 11.21 24.87
N VAL A 30 -18.24 11.64 24.52
CA VAL A 30 -17.74 12.99 24.83
C VAL A 30 -18.52 14.06 24.06
N LEU A 31 -18.84 13.81 22.78
CA LEU A 31 -19.68 14.71 21.97
C LEU A 31 -21.09 14.87 22.56
N LEU A 32 -21.69 13.78 23.05
CA LEU A 32 -23.00 13.81 23.68
C LEU A 32 -22.99 14.59 25.00
N LEU A 33 -21.91 14.48 25.77
CA LEU A 33 -21.77 15.16 27.07
C LEU A 33 -21.40 16.65 26.94
N ALA A 34 -20.67 17.01 25.88
CA ALA A 34 -20.29 18.40 25.58
C ALA A 34 -21.48 19.27 25.14
N GLY A 35 -22.60 18.64 24.74
CA GLY A 35 -23.82 19.31 24.32
C GLY A 35 -23.99 19.34 22.78
N PRO A 36 -25.25 19.44 22.29
CA PRO A 36 -25.59 19.20 20.88
C PRO A 36 -24.90 20.15 19.90
N TRP A 37 -24.58 21.38 20.32
CA TRP A 37 -23.83 22.34 19.51
C TRP A 37 -22.37 21.93 19.29
N PHE A 38 -21.72 21.35 20.31
CA PHE A 38 -20.36 20.85 20.19
C PHE A 38 -20.31 19.56 19.38
N ALA A 39 -21.31 18.69 19.52
CA ALA A 39 -21.45 17.51 18.67
C ALA A 39 -21.54 17.91 17.18
N LEU A 40 -22.42 18.84 16.84
CA LEU A 40 -22.55 19.35 15.48
C LEU A 40 -21.26 20.02 14.98
N ALA A 41 -20.60 20.83 15.81
CA ALA A 41 -19.35 21.49 15.45
C ALA A 41 -18.23 20.47 15.16
N ILE A 42 -18.08 19.43 15.99
CA ILE A 42 -17.03 18.42 15.81
C ILE A 42 -17.33 17.54 14.59
N THR A 43 -18.59 17.12 14.40
CA THR A 43 -18.97 16.37 13.19
C THR A 43 -18.74 17.19 11.93
N ALA A 44 -19.11 18.47 11.92
CA ALA A 44 -18.84 19.36 10.79
C ALA A 44 -17.34 19.50 10.53
N LEU A 45 -16.52 19.66 11.59
CA LEU A 45 -15.07 19.74 11.48
C LEU A 45 -14.48 18.44 10.90
N LEU A 46 -14.96 17.27 11.33
CA LEU A 46 -14.52 15.97 10.82
C LEU A 46 -14.84 15.83 9.32
N VAL A 47 -16.07 16.17 8.91
CA VAL A 47 -16.48 16.16 7.50
C VAL A 47 -15.61 17.10 6.67
N VAL A 48 -15.36 18.33 7.15
CA VAL A 48 -14.48 19.29 6.49
C VAL A 48 -13.04 18.76 6.40
N SER A 49 -12.53 18.14 7.47
CA SER A 49 -11.19 17.57 7.51
C SER A 49 -11.01 16.43 6.50
N VAL A 50 -11.98 15.51 6.43
CA VAL A 50 -11.97 14.41 5.45
C VAL A 50 -12.04 14.96 4.04
N PHE A 51 -12.93 15.93 3.79
CA PHE A 51 -13.06 16.56 2.49
C PHE A 51 -11.79 17.31 2.09
N LEU A 52 -11.13 17.99 3.04
CA LEU A 52 -9.88 18.71 2.81
C LEU A 52 -8.73 17.76 2.49
N VAL A 53 -8.60 16.66 3.22
CA VAL A 53 -7.61 15.61 2.93
C VAL A 53 -7.87 15.01 1.55
N TRP A 54 -9.11 14.63 1.24
CA TRP A 54 -9.47 14.12 -0.08
C TRP A 54 -9.13 15.13 -1.19
N TYR A 55 -9.46 16.41 -1.00
CA TYR A 55 -9.15 17.47 -1.96
C TYR A 55 -7.63 17.68 -2.14
N LEU A 56 -6.85 17.65 -1.05
CA LEU A 56 -5.39 17.76 -1.12
C LEU A 56 -4.77 16.55 -1.80
N THR A 57 -5.17 15.33 -1.46
CA THR A 57 -4.68 14.12 -2.11
C THR A 57 -4.98 14.15 -3.61
N GLN A 58 -6.20 14.54 -4.00
CA GLN A 58 -6.58 14.66 -5.41
C GLN A 58 -5.83 15.77 -6.18
N ARG A 59 -5.19 16.72 -5.47
CA ARG A 59 -4.30 17.73 -6.05
C ARG A 59 -2.87 17.21 -6.13
N VAL A 60 -2.38 16.52 -5.09
CA VAL A 60 -1.04 15.91 -5.06
C VAL A 60 -0.89 14.86 -6.15
N ASP A 61 -1.87 13.96 -6.31
CA ASP A 61 -1.90 12.99 -7.41
C ASP A 61 -1.80 13.67 -8.80
N ARG A 62 -2.36 14.87 -8.97
CA ARG A 62 -2.27 15.62 -10.22
C ARG A 62 -0.92 16.31 -10.42
N VAL A 63 -0.28 16.79 -9.35
CA VAL A 63 1.01 17.48 -9.42
C VAL A 63 2.17 16.49 -9.61
N ASP A 64 2.08 15.30 -9.01
CA ASP A 64 3.02 14.20 -9.27
C ASP A 64 2.85 13.66 -10.70
N SER A 65 1.60 13.58 -11.20
CA SER A 65 1.34 13.24 -12.60
C SER A 65 1.96 14.23 -13.59
N ASP A 66 1.93 15.54 -13.33
CA ASP A 66 2.42 16.55 -14.27
C ASP A 66 3.96 16.77 -14.19
N THR A 67 4.59 16.49 -13.05
CA THR A 67 6.04 16.69 -12.86
C THR A 67 6.85 15.43 -13.17
N GLU A 68 6.31 14.22 -12.96
CA GLU A 68 6.99 12.98 -13.37
C GLU A 68 6.78 12.61 -14.85
N THR A 69 5.72 13.06 -15.53
CA THR A 69 5.45 12.63 -16.92
C THR A 69 6.50 13.15 -17.94
N ALA A 70 7.18 14.27 -17.69
CA ALA A 70 8.18 14.77 -18.65
C ALA A 70 9.55 14.08 -18.54
N ALA A 71 9.93 13.60 -17.35
CA ALA A 71 11.23 12.98 -17.09
C ALA A 71 11.17 11.46 -16.85
N SER A 72 10.05 10.95 -16.31
CA SER A 72 9.87 9.54 -15.95
C SER A 72 9.29 8.71 -17.11
N SER A 73 8.55 9.27 -18.07
CA SER A 73 7.96 8.47 -19.16
C SER A 73 8.97 7.77 -20.09
N ARG A 74 10.23 8.21 -20.12
CA ARG A 74 11.29 7.47 -20.83
C ARG A 74 11.90 6.32 -20.02
N THR A 75 11.84 6.37 -18.69
CA THR A 75 12.44 5.35 -17.80
C THR A 75 11.40 4.43 -17.17
N ALA A 76 10.19 4.90 -16.85
CA ALA A 76 9.08 4.09 -16.31
C ALA A 76 8.50 3.13 -17.36
N ALA A 77 8.42 3.56 -18.64
CA ALA A 77 8.12 2.65 -19.74
C ALA A 77 9.18 1.54 -19.86
N GLU A 78 10.40 1.75 -19.37
CA GLU A 78 11.46 0.75 -19.34
C GLU A 78 11.45 -0.11 -18.07
N ARG A 79 10.81 0.34 -16.98
CA ARG A 79 10.82 -0.32 -15.66
C ARG A 79 9.69 -1.30 -15.38
N ASP A 80 8.59 -1.29 -16.13
CA ASP A 80 7.53 -2.29 -15.93
C ASP A 80 7.37 -3.22 -17.15
N PRO A 81 8.24 -4.23 -17.29
CA PRO A 81 8.16 -5.20 -18.38
C PRO A 81 6.90 -6.07 -18.30
N VAL A 82 6.28 -6.20 -17.13
CA VAL A 82 5.07 -7.00 -16.93
C VAL A 82 3.85 -6.27 -17.49
N THR A 83 3.71 -4.97 -17.22
CA THR A 83 2.61 -4.15 -17.77
C THR A 83 2.62 -4.15 -19.30
N LYS A 84 3.79 -4.05 -19.94
CA LYS A 84 3.93 -4.16 -21.41
C LYS A 84 3.58 -5.54 -21.96
N LEU A 85 3.72 -6.60 -21.15
CA LEU A 85 3.36 -7.95 -21.56
C LEU A 85 1.83 -8.15 -21.46
N GLN A 86 1.20 -7.62 -20.40
CA GLN A 86 -0.25 -7.64 -20.21
C GLN A 86 -1.00 -6.85 -21.28
N GLU A 87 -0.49 -5.69 -21.67
CA GLU A 87 -1.12 -4.86 -22.72
C GLU A 87 -1.20 -5.61 -24.07
N ARG A 88 -0.12 -6.31 -24.45
CA ARG A 88 -0.07 -7.09 -25.69
C ARG A 88 -0.94 -8.35 -25.65
N TYR A 89 -1.06 -8.96 -24.48
CA TYR A 89 -2.00 -10.05 -24.26
C TYR A 89 -3.46 -9.59 -24.43
N ALA A 90 -3.81 -8.45 -23.81
CA ALA A 90 -5.14 -7.86 -23.92
C ALA A 90 -5.46 -7.38 -25.35
N ALA A 91 -4.45 -6.94 -26.12
CA ALA A 91 -4.57 -6.62 -27.53
C ALA A 91 -4.78 -7.85 -28.44
N GLY A 92 -4.58 -9.06 -27.91
CA GLY A 92 -4.65 -10.31 -28.68
C GLY A 92 -3.41 -10.60 -29.54
N ASP A 93 -2.34 -9.82 -29.37
CA ASP A 93 -1.06 -9.99 -30.08
C ASP A 93 -0.23 -11.14 -29.52
N LEU A 94 -0.65 -11.72 -28.40
CA LEU A 94 0.03 -12.80 -27.69
C LEU A 94 -0.96 -13.90 -27.31
N SER A 95 -0.61 -15.15 -27.60
CA SER A 95 -1.37 -16.29 -27.11
C SER A 95 -1.12 -16.54 -25.61
N ASP A 96 -2.05 -17.21 -24.93
CA ASP A 96 -1.93 -17.58 -23.50
C ASP A 96 -0.58 -18.28 -23.21
N ALA A 97 -0.19 -19.24 -24.04
CA ALA A 97 1.06 -19.99 -23.87
C ALA A 97 2.32 -19.11 -24.02
N GLU A 98 2.29 -18.13 -24.92
CA GLU A 98 3.40 -17.20 -25.10
C GLU A 98 3.47 -16.15 -24.00
N PHE A 99 2.32 -15.76 -23.44
CA PHE A 99 2.24 -14.89 -22.27
C PHE A 99 2.84 -15.58 -21.05
N GLU A 100 2.39 -16.79 -20.73
CA GLU A 100 2.89 -17.57 -19.60
C GLU A 100 4.40 -17.81 -19.68
N ALA A 101 4.90 -18.25 -20.84
CA ALA A 101 6.33 -18.48 -21.03
C ALA A 101 7.20 -17.22 -20.85
N LYS A 102 6.70 -16.06 -21.27
CA LYS A 102 7.41 -14.78 -21.10
C LYS A 102 7.28 -14.22 -19.69
N LEU A 103 6.14 -14.44 -19.03
CA LEU A 103 5.91 -14.04 -17.64
C LEU A 103 6.80 -14.81 -16.69
N GLU A 104 6.89 -16.13 -16.85
CA GLU A 104 7.78 -17.01 -16.06
C GLU A 104 9.24 -16.54 -16.16
N ARG A 105 9.70 -16.22 -17.38
CA ARG A 105 11.05 -15.69 -17.61
C ARG A 105 11.29 -14.35 -16.92
N LEU A 106 10.28 -13.48 -16.84
CA LEU A 106 10.38 -12.20 -16.15
C LEU A 106 10.44 -12.38 -14.63
N ILE A 107 9.67 -13.30 -14.07
CA ILE A 107 9.68 -13.64 -12.64
C ILE A 107 11.05 -14.20 -12.24
N ASP A 108 11.55 -15.21 -12.96
CA ASP A 108 12.87 -15.80 -12.71
C ASP A 108 14.02 -14.76 -12.86
N ALA A 109 13.88 -13.82 -13.79
CA ALA A 109 14.83 -12.71 -13.92
C ALA A 109 14.78 -11.75 -12.73
N ASN A 110 13.60 -11.43 -12.21
CA ASN A 110 13.43 -10.57 -11.05
C ASN A 110 13.95 -11.25 -9.78
N GLU A 111 13.62 -12.52 -9.56
CA GLU A 111 14.12 -13.29 -8.42
C GLU A 111 15.65 -13.39 -8.41
N ARG A 112 16.27 -13.61 -9.58
CA ARG A 112 17.74 -13.58 -9.72
C ARG A 112 18.33 -12.19 -9.47
N ALA A 113 17.64 -11.13 -9.88
CA ALA A 113 18.07 -9.76 -9.61
C ALA A 113 17.97 -9.42 -8.12
N ASP A 114 16.89 -9.83 -7.45
CA ASP A 114 16.69 -9.67 -6.00
C ASP A 114 17.73 -10.47 -5.20
N ALA A 115 18.03 -11.70 -5.63
CA ALA A 115 19.09 -12.52 -5.02
C ALA A 115 20.49 -11.93 -5.23
N ALA A 116 20.76 -11.33 -6.39
CA ALA A 116 22.01 -10.62 -6.67
C ALA A 116 22.12 -9.27 -5.93
N GLY A 117 21.01 -8.75 -5.40
CA GLY A 117 20.92 -7.48 -4.68
C GLY A 117 21.42 -7.47 -3.23
N VAL A 118 22.00 -8.57 -2.71
CA VAL A 118 22.42 -8.67 -1.29
C VAL A 118 23.91 -9.01 -1.07
N GLU A 119 24.71 -9.33 -2.09
CA GLU A 119 26.14 -9.68 -1.91
C GLU A 119 27.13 -8.67 -2.53
N THR A 120 26.98 -7.37 -2.26
CA THR A 120 28.04 -6.39 -2.59
C THR A 120 28.60 -5.62 -1.40
N ALA A 121 28.07 -5.81 -0.18
CA ALA A 121 28.63 -5.19 1.03
C ALA A 121 29.73 -6.02 1.72
N ALA A 122 29.90 -7.30 1.37
CA ALA A 122 30.77 -8.23 2.10
C ALA A 122 32.19 -8.41 1.50
N LEU A 123 32.49 -7.87 0.32
CA LEU A 123 33.77 -8.12 -0.37
C LEU A 123 34.81 -6.99 -0.27
N ASP A 124 34.50 -5.87 0.39
CA ASP A 124 35.44 -4.73 0.55
C ASP A 124 36.23 -4.72 1.88
N LEU A 125 36.00 -5.67 2.79
CA LEU A 125 36.61 -5.67 4.13
C LEU A 125 37.82 -6.60 4.32
N GLU A 126 38.19 -7.45 3.35
CA GLU A 126 39.26 -8.46 3.53
C GLU A 126 40.58 -8.14 2.80
N ARG A 127 40.67 -7.04 2.03
CA ARG A 127 41.93 -6.63 1.36
C ARG A 127 42.73 -5.56 2.14
N ALA A 128 42.32 -5.26 3.37
CA ALA A 128 42.97 -4.25 4.20
C ALA A 128 43.47 -4.84 5.53
N GLU A 129 44.25 -5.92 5.47
CA GLU A 129 45.20 -6.29 6.54
C GLU A 129 46.57 -6.65 5.95
#